data_AF-A0A1X7E5E0-F1
#
_entry.id   AF-A0A1X7E5E0-F1
#
_cell.length_a   1.000
_cell.length_b   1.000
_cell.length_c   1.000
_cell.angle_alpha   90.00
_cell.angle_beta   90.00
_cell.angle_gamma   90.00
#
_symmetry.space_group_name_H-M   'P 1'
#
loop_
_entity.id
_entity.type
_entity.pdbx_description
1 polymer ?
#
loop_
_entity_poly.entity_id
_entity_poly.type
_entity_poly.pdbx_seq_one_letter_code
_entity_poly.pdbx_strand_id
1 'polypeptide(L)'
;MPKPYAFKLEKILDFRKQVEEQARLALAEANRLHADQKKIVDGIELKKNNHQKKEYEKLSVDDLWLWRQYDEALTKDLHAAQNRLTQLALNLQRCRTDAVQKSKDRKLLEKLKENQAKKYYEEENLKEQKEYDEMATLRFKPKTF
;
A
#
# COMPACT_ATOMS: atom_id res chain seq x y z
N MET A 1 -19.04 -21.01 -31.76
CA MET A 1 -18.03 -20.16 -31.09
C MET A 1 -17.84 -20.68 -29.69
N PRO A 2 -16.61 -20.93 -29.23
CA PRO A 2 -16.35 -21.43 -27.88
C PRO A 2 -16.87 -20.43 -26.84
N LYS A 3 -17.39 -20.93 -25.71
CA LYS A 3 -17.88 -20.07 -24.63
C LYS A 3 -16.71 -19.29 -24.03
N PRO A 4 -16.87 -17.99 -23.75
CA PRO A 4 -15.83 -17.21 -23.09
C PRO A 4 -15.55 -17.75 -21.69
N TYR A 5 -14.28 -17.78 -21.30
CA TYR A 5 -13.85 -18.23 -19.97
C TYR A 5 -14.44 -17.32 -18.87
N ALA A 6 -15.14 -17.92 -17.92
CA ALA A 6 -15.72 -17.22 -16.77
C ALA A 6 -15.01 -17.65 -15.49
N PHE A 7 -14.28 -16.72 -14.86
CA PHE A 7 -13.62 -16.99 -13.59
C PHE A 7 -14.63 -16.97 -12.44
N LYS A 8 -14.77 -18.10 -11.73
CA LYS A 8 -15.76 -18.25 -10.64
C LYS A 8 -15.55 -17.27 -9.47
N LEU A 9 -14.33 -16.78 -9.27
CA LEU A 9 -13.98 -15.90 -8.14
C LEU A 9 -13.79 -14.44 -8.58
N GLU A 10 -14.34 -14.01 -9.72
CA GLU A 10 -14.18 -12.64 -10.22
C GLU A 10 -14.64 -11.59 -9.20
N LYS A 11 -15.80 -11.79 -8.57
CA LYS A 11 -16.32 -10.88 -7.52
C LYS A 11 -15.36 -10.74 -6.33
N ILE A 12 -14.67 -11.83 -5.96
CA ILE A 12 -13.70 -11.81 -4.86
C ILE A 12 -12.43 -11.08 -5.29
N LEU A 13 -12.00 -11.27 -6.54
CA LEU A 13 -10.87 -10.53 -7.09
C LEU A 13 -11.14 -9.03 -7.12
N ASP A 14 -12.33 -8.61 -7.54
CA ASP A 14 -12.71 -7.19 -7.57
C ASP A 14 -12.80 -6.59 -6.16
N PHE A 15 -13.39 -7.31 -5.20
CA PHE A 15 -13.36 -6.91 -3.80
C PHE A 15 -11.92 -6.73 -3.29
N ARG A 16 -11.00 -7.66 -3.62
CA ARG A 16 -9.59 -7.54 -3.19
C ARG A 16 -8.86 -6.38 -3.85
N LYS A 17 -9.19 -6.03 -5.09
CA LYS A 17 -8.68 -4.80 -5.72
C LYS A 17 -9.14 -3.55 -4.97
N GLN A 18 -10.41 -3.50 -4.57
CA GLN A 18 -10.95 -2.38 -3.79
C GLN A 18 -10.26 -2.27 -2.41
N VAL A 19 -10.07 -3.40 -1.72
CA VAL A 19 -9.38 -3.42 -0.42
C VAL A 19 -7.91 -3.03 -0.55
N GLU A 20 -7.20 -3.45 -1.61
CA GLU A 20 -5.83 -2.99 -1.88
C GLU A 20 -5.79 -1.47 -2.11
N GLU A 21 -6.74 -0.93 -2.88
CA GLU A 21 -6.82 0.52 -3.11
C GLU A 21 -7.06 1.29 -1.81
N GLN A 22 -7.98 0.82 -0.96
CA GLN A 22 -8.21 1.41 0.35
C GLN A 22 -6.95 1.39 1.23
N ALA A 23 -6.21 0.26 1.25
CA ALA A 23 -4.97 0.16 2.00
C ALA A 23 -3.87 1.09 1.45
N ARG A 24 -3.83 1.31 0.13
CA ARG A 24 -2.91 2.26 -0.52
C ARG A 24 -3.22 3.70 -0.14
N LEU A 25 -4.50 4.09 -0.14
CA LEU A 25 -4.95 5.41 0.28
C LEU A 25 -4.62 5.66 1.76
N ALA A 26 -4.90 4.68 2.63
CA ALA A 26 -4.56 4.75 4.05
C ALA A 26 -3.04 4.91 4.28
N LEU A 27 -2.21 4.21 3.50
CA LEU A 27 -0.76 4.37 3.55
C LEU A 27 -0.32 5.76 3.08
N ALA A 28 -0.93 6.32 2.04
CA ALA A 28 -0.62 7.66 1.57
C ALA A 28 -0.97 8.73 2.63
N GLU A 29 -2.13 8.58 3.27
CA GLU A 29 -2.54 9.45 4.37
C GLU A 29 -1.60 9.35 5.58
N ALA A 30 -1.24 8.13 6.00
CA ALA A 30 -0.31 7.92 7.10
C ALA A 30 1.07 8.54 6.82
N ASN A 31 1.56 8.45 5.59
CA ASN A 31 2.80 9.11 5.17
C ASN A 31 2.69 10.64 5.27
N ARG A 32 1.59 11.22 4.78
CA ARG A 32 1.36 12.66 4.85
C ARG A 32 1.36 13.14 6.31
N LEU A 33 0.58 12.48 7.18
CA LEU A 33 0.50 12.84 8.59
C LEU A 33 1.85 12.73 9.30
N HIS A 34 2.62 11.67 9.03
CA HIS A 34 3.96 11.51 9.58
C HIS A 34 4.92 12.62 9.08
N ALA A 35 4.89 12.94 7.79
CA ALA A 35 5.72 13.99 7.22
C ALA A 35 5.38 15.38 7.79
N ASP A 36 4.10 15.69 7.97
CA ASP A 36 3.66 16.96 8.54
C ASP A 36 4.01 17.06 10.03
N GLN A 37 3.85 15.98 10.79
CA GLN A 37 4.29 15.95 12.19
C GLN A 37 5.81 16.11 12.31
N LYS A 38 6.59 15.54 11.39
CA LYS A 38 8.04 15.70 11.37
C LYS A 38 8.44 17.18 11.20
N LYS A 39 7.79 17.92 10.29
CA LYS A 39 8.02 19.36 10.13
C LYS A 39 7.73 20.14 11.43
N ILE A 40 6.72 19.73 12.19
CA ILE A 40 6.40 20.35 13.48
C ILE A 40 7.54 20.13 14.48
N VAL A 41 8.03 18.90 14.59
CA VAL A 41 9.19 18.56 15.46
C VAL A 41 10.41 19.37 15.05
N ASP A 42 10.77 19.35 13.77
CA ASP A 42 11.92 20.10 13.22
C ASP A 42 11.79 21.61 13.51
N GLY A 43 10.57 22.15 13.43
CA GLY A 43 10.28 23.55 13.75
C GLY A 43 10.45 23.89 15.24
N ILE A 44 10.06 23.00 16.14
CA ILE A 44 10.26 23.17 17.59
C ILE A 44 11.74 23.05 17.95
N GLU A 45 12.46 22.09 17.36
CA GLU A 45 13.91 21.93 17.55
C GLU A 45 14.68 23.17 17.08
N LEU A 46 14.30 23.77 15.94
CA LEU A 46 14.88 25.01 15.47
C LEU A 46 14.63 26.17 16.45
N LYS A 47 13.39 26.30 16.96
CA LYS A 47 13.06 27.32 17.98
C LYS A 47 13.88 27.13 19.24
N LYS A 48 14.06 25.89 19.70
CA LYS A 48 14.87 25.56 20.88
C LYS A 48 16.35 25.88 20.67
N ASN A 49 16.91 25.51 19.53
CA ASN A 49 18.30 25.84 19.18
C ASN A 49 18.52 27.37 19.15
N ASN A 50 17.60 28.12 18.53
CA ASN A 50 17.66 29.58 18.51
C ASN A 50 17.52 30.19 19.91
N HIS A 51 16.70 29.60 20.78
CA HIS A 51 16.54 30.02 22.17
C HIS A 51 17.82 29.81 22.98
N GLN A 52 18.48 28.67 22.79
CA GLN A 52 19.75 28.32 23.44
C GLN A 52 20.94 29.14 22.95
N LYS A 53 20.92 29.61 21.70
CA LYS A 53 21.95 30.49 21.12
C LYS A 53 21.92 31.92 21.64
N LYS A 54 20.81 32.37 22.24
CA LYS A 54 20.75 33.71 22.86
C LYS A 54 21.66 33.71 24.10
N GLU A 55 22.64 34.60 24.12
CA GLU A 55 23.62 34.71 25.21
C GLU A 55 22.93 35.02 26.54
N TYR A 56 23.12 34.14 27.52
CA TYR A 56 22.63 34.29 28.89
C TYR A 56 23.24 35.50 29.61
N GLU A 57 24.43 35.94 29.20
CA GLU A 57 25.22 36.98 29.87
C GLU A 57 24.61 38.39 29.79
N LYS A 58 23.59 38.59 28.94
CA LYS A 58 22.93 39.89 28.73
C LYS A 58 21.52 39.99 29.33
N LEU A 59 21.02 38.95 30.01
CA LEU A 59 19.65 38.89 30.50
C LEU A 59 19.55 39.43 31.94
N SER A 60 18.54 40.26 32.20
CA SER A 60 18.16 40.65 33.56
C SER A 60 17.64 39.43 34.36
N VAL A 61 17.54 39.55 35.68
CA VAL A 61 16.98 38.49 36.55
C VAL A 61 15.55 38.11 36.15
N ASP A 62 14.73 39.09 35.79
CA ASP A 62 13.35 38.86 35.31
C ASP A 62 13.33 38.20 33.93
N ASP A 63 14.27 38.56 33.05
CA ASP A 63 14.42 37.94 31.74
C ASP A 63 14.88 36.48 31.86
N LEU A 64 15.69 36.15 32.87
CA LEU A 64 16.16 34.79 33.14
C LEU A 64 15.00 33.86 33.53
N TRP A 65 14.03 34.35 34.29
CA TRP A 65 12.85 33.57 34.68
C TRP A 65 11.97 33.27 33.46
N LEU A 66 11.67 34.30 32.65
CA LEU A 66 10.89 34.13 31.42
C LEU A 66 11.61 33.21 30.42
N TRP A 67 12.93 33.35 30.31
CA TRP A 67 13.78 32.51 29.46
C TRP A 67 13.69 31.03 29.86
N ARG A 68 13.77 30.72 31.16
CA ARG A 68 13.66 29.34 31.67
C ARG A 68 12.28 28.76 31.45
N GLN A 69 11.22 29.54 31.73
CA GLN A 69 9.85 29.08 31.53
C GLN A 69 9.58 28.75 30.05
N TYR A 70 10.10 29.58 29.13
CA TYR A 70 9.97 29.32 27.71
C TYR A 70 10.76 28.08 27.26
N ASP A 71 11.97 27.85 27.78
CA ASP A 71 12.74 26.62 27.49
C ASP A 71 12.03 25.35 28.00
N GLU A 72 11.43 25.43 29.20
CA GLU A 72 10.65 24.33 29.77
C GLU A 72 9.41 24.03 28.91
N ALA A 73 8.69 25.07 28.48
CA ALA A 73 7.53 24.94 27.59
C ALA A 73 7.93 24.29 26.25
N LEU A 74 8.99 24.78 25.60
CA LEU A 74 9.51 24.20 24.36
C LEU A 74 9.93 22.74 24.53
N THR A 75 10.50 22.38 25.69
CA THR A 75 10.89 21.00 25.99
C THR A 75 9.68 20.08 26.13
N LYS A 76 8.62 20.54 26.83
CA LYS A 76 7.36 19.80 26.94
C LYS A 76 6.69 19.62 25.58
N ASP A 77 6.63 20.69 24.79
CA ASP A 77 6.05 20.67 23.44
C ASP A 77 6.83 19.72 22.52
N LEU A 78 8.17 19.74 22.59
CA LEU A 78 9.02 18.84 21.82
C LEU A 78 8.77 17.38 22.18
N HIS A 79 8.73 17.05 23.48
CA HIS A 79 8.43 15.70 23.94
C HIS A 79 7.04 15.23 23.47
N ALA A 80 6.01 16.08 23.57
CA ALA A 80 4.68 15.75 23.09
C ALA A 80 4.65 15.53 21.56
N ALA A 81 5.33 16.40 20.81
CA ALA A 81 5.41 16.30 19.36
C ALA A 81 6.19 15.06 18.89
N GLN A 82 7.27 14.69 19.58
CA GLN A 82 8.05 13.48 19.32
C GLN A 82 7.26 12.22 19.66
N ASN A 83 6.55 12.20 20.80
CA ASN A 83 5.64 11.10 21.13
C ASN A 83 4.59 10.91 20.02
N ARG A 84 3.99 12.00 19.54
CA ARG A 84 3.05 11.95 18.41
C ARG A 84 3.70 11.43 17.14
N LEU A 85 4.93 11.85 16.84
CA LEU A 85 5.68 11.36 15.68
C LEU A 85 5.92 9.85 15.77
N THR A 86 6.31 9.34 16.94
CA THR A 86 6.47 7.90 17.18
C THR A 86 5.18 7.13 16.95
N GLN A 87 4.04 7.63 17.45
CA GLN A 87 2.74 6.99 17.21
C GLN A 87 2.37 6.97 15.71
N LEU A 88 2.64 8.06 14.99
CA LEU A 88 2.41 8.14 13.55
C LEU A 88 3.37 7.21 12.77
N ALA A 89 4.61 7.05 13.21
CA ALA A 89 5.57 6.12 12.61
C ALA A 89 5.13 4.66 12.78
N LEU A 90 4.62 4.30 13.96
CA LEU A 90 4.03 2.98 14.20
C LEU A 90 2.81 2.75 13.30
N ASN A 91 1.92 3.74 13.17
CA ASN A 91 0.77 3.65 12.28
C ASN A 91 1.19 3.51 10.81
N LEU A 92 2.17 4.30 10.37
CA LEU A 92 2.74 4.21 9.03
C LEU A 92 3.27 2.81 8.72
N GLN A 93 4.00 2.22 9.66
CA GLN A 93 4.52 0.86 9.50
C GLN A 93 3.39 -0.17 9.42
N ARG A 94 2.33 -0.03 10.22
CA ARG A 94 1.14 -0.89 10.13
C ARG A 94 0.43 -0.77 8.79
N CYS A 95 0.21 0.45 8.28
CA CYS A 95 -0.39 0.66 6.97
C CYS A 95 0.48 0.07 5.85
N ARG A 96 1.82 0.16 5.99
CA ARG A 96 2.76 -0.40 5.01
C ARG A 96 2.68 -1.92 4.96
N THR A 97 2.66 -2.60 6.12
CA THR A 97 2.54 -4.06 6.17
C THR A 97 1.19 -4.53 5.64
N ASP A 98 0.11 -3.82 5.98
CA ASP A 98 -1.23 -4.16 5.47
C ASP A 98 -1.32 -3.98 3.95
N ALA A 99 -0.86 -2.86 3.39
CA ALA A 99 -0.86 -2.63 1.94
C ALA A 99 -0.06 -3.70 1.18
N VAL A 100 1.09 -4.13 1.72
CA VAL A 100 1.86 -5.25 1.15
C VAL A 100 1.07 -6.55 1.20
N GLN A 101 0.40 -6.85 2.30
CA GLN A 101 -0.40 -8.07 2.43
C GLN A 101 -1.59 -8.07 1.46
N LYS A 102 -2.33 -6.96 1.36
CA LYS A 102 -3.46 -6.85 0.42
C LYS A 102 -3.01 -6.98 -1.04
N SER A 103 -1.85 -6.42 -1.38
CA SER A 103 -1.28 -6.57 -2.73
C SER A 103 -0.88 -8.02 -3.03
N LYS A 104 -0.28 -8.74 -2.07
CA LYS A 104 0.03 -10.17 -2.21
C LYS A 104 -1.23 -11.00 -2.43
N ASP A 105 -2.25 -10.76 -1.61
CA ASP A 105 -3.54 -11.45 -1.67
C ASP A 105 -4.24 -11.28 -3.04
N ARG A 106 -4.24 -10.07 -3.60
CA ARG A 106 -4.76 -9.82 -4.95
C ARG A 106 -3.95 -10.57 -6.00
N LYS A 107 -2.62 -10.45 -5.97
CA LYS A 107 -1.72 -11.10 -6.95
C LYS A 107 -1.87 -12.62 -6.97
N LEU A 108 -2.10 -13.23 -5.81
CA LEU A 108 -2.36 -14.67 -5.71
C LEU A 108 -3.61 -15.09 -6.51
N LEU A 109 -4.69 -14.32 -6.38
CA LEU A 109 -5.94 -14.58 -7.10
C LEU A 109 -5.86 -14.26 -8.60
N GLU A 110 -5.11 -13.23 -8.99
CA GLU A 110 -4.83 -12.97 -10.40
C GLU A 110 -4.07 -14.13 -11.05
N LYS A 111 -3.01 -14.60 -10.38
CA LYS A 111 -2.24 -15.75 -10.87
C LYS A 111 -3.09 -17.02 -10.96
N LEU A 112 -4.02 -17.21 -10.02
CA LEU A 112 -4.98 -18.31 -10.08
C LEU A 112 -5.92 -18.18 -11.29
N LYS A 113 -6.44 -16.98 -11.56
CA LYS A 113 -7.29 -16.67 -12.71
C LYS A 113 -6.56 -16.95 -14.02
N GLU A 114 -5.33 -16.46 -14.16
CA GLU A 114 -4.48 -16.66 -15.33
C GLU A 114 -4.22 -18.15 -15.60
N ASN A 115 -3.85 -18.91 -14.57
CA ASN A 115 -3.59 -20.33 -14.68
C ASN A 115 -4.84 -21.13 -15.10
N GLN A 116 -6.00 -20.80 -14.53
CA GLN A 116 -7.26 -21.46 -14.90
C GLN A 116 -7.70 -21.08 -16.32
N ALA A 117 -7.53 -19.81 -16.71
CA ALA A 117 -7.81 -19.37 -18.07
C ALA A 117 -6.94 -20.12 -19.08
N LYS A 118 -5.62 -20.21 -18.81
CA LYS A 118 -4.68 -20.94 -19.68
C LYS A 118 -5.10 -22.39 -19.88
N LYS A 119 -5.42 -23.11 -18.80
CA LYS A 119 -5.89 -24.50 -18.87
C LYS A 119 -7.19 -24.64 -19.66
N TYR A 120 -8.14 -23.73 -19.45
CA TYR A 120 -9.40 -23.74 -20.20
C TYR A 120 -9.17 -23.60 -21.70
N TYR A 121 -8.34 -22.66 -22.13
CA TYR A 121 -8.04 -22.46 -23.55
C TYR A 121 -7.24 -23.62 -24.14
N GLU A 122 -6.32 -24.23 -23.37
CA GLU A 122 -5.61 -25.44 -23.79
C GLU A 122 -6.58 -26.62 -24.01
N GLU A 123 -7.51 -26.84 -23.09
CA GLU A 123 -8.52 -27.91 -23.20
C GLU A 123 -9.49 -27.69 -24.37
N GLU A 124 -9.96 -26.45 -24.59
CA GLU A 124 -10.84 -26.13 -25.72
C GLU A 124 -10.11 -26.31 -27.06
N ASN A 125 -8.85 -25.85 -27.18
CA ASN A 125 -8.05 -26.08 -28.38
C ASN A 125 -7.85 -27.57 -28.67
N LEU A 126 -7.62 -28.39 -27.64
CA LEU A 126 -7.47 -29.84 -27.79
C LEU A 126 -8.78 -30.51 -28.23
N LYS A 127 -9.95 -30.03 -27.75
CA LYS A 127 -11.25 -30.52 -28.21
C LYS A 127 -11.51 -30.14 -29.66
N GLU A 128 -11.27 -28.88 -30.02
CA GLU A 128 -11.44 -28.41 -31.40
C GLU A 128 -10.55 -29.22 -32.36
N GLN A 129 -9.28 -29.46 -32.01
CA GLN A 129 -8.39 -30.30 -32.82
C GLN A 129 -8.94 -31.73 -33.02
N LYS A 130 -9.43 -32.37 -31.95
CA LYS A 130 -10.05 -33.70 -32.06
C LYS A 130 -11.30 -33.70 -32.94
N GLU A 131 -12.17 -32.70 -32.81
CA GLU A 131 -13.36 -32.56 -33.65
C GLU A 131 -12.97 -32.39 -35.13
N TYR A 132 -11.93 -31.60 -35.42
CA TYR A 132 -11.42 -31.45 -36.79
C TYR A 132 -10.83 -32.75 -37.36
N ASP A 133 -10.06 -33.49 -36.57
CA ASP A 133 -9.49 -34.78 -36.97
C ASP A 133 -10.58 -35.83 -37.24
N GLU A 134 -11.61 -35.89 -36.39
CA GLU A 134 -12.78 -36.77 -36.56
C GLU A 134 -13.58 -36.39 -37.83
N MET A 135 -13.82 -35.10 -38.06
CA MET A 135 -14.47 -34.62 -39.30
C MET A 135 -13.63 -34.94 -40.55
N ALA A 136 -12.31 -34.78 -40.48
CA ALA A 136 -11.42 -35.13 -41.60
C ALA A 136 -11.48 -36.63 -41.91
N THR A 137 -11.49 -37.48 -40.88
CA THR A 137 -11.59 -38.93 -41.02
C THR A 137 -12.95 -39.36 -41.59
N LEU A 138 -14.06 -38.75 -41.14
CA LEU A 138 -15.40 -39.03 -41.67
C LEU A 138 -15.56 -38.59 -43.13
N ARG A 139 -14.93 -37.47 -43.52
CA ARG A 139 -14.97 -36.94 -44.89
C ARG A 139 -14.07 -37.72 -45.84
N PHE A 140 -12.97 -38.27 -45.33
CA PHE A 140 -12.07 -39.15 -46.07
C PHE A 140 -12.59 -40.60 -46.06
N LYS A 141 -13.76 -40.84 -46.66
CA LYS A 141 -14.11 -42.20 -47.10
C LYS A 141 -13.35 -42.48 -48.40
N PRO A 142 -12.39 -43.42 -48.43
CA PRO A 142 -11.76 -43.81 -49.68
C PRO A 142 -12.84 -44.38 -50.61
N LYS A 143 -12.85 -43.96 -51.87
CA LYS A 143 -13.60 -44.66 -52.92
C LYS A 143 -13.03 -46.08 -52.99
N THR A 144 -13.75 -47.05 -52.45
CA THR A 144 -13.56 -48.45 -52.82
C THR A 144 -14.05 -48.61 -54.25
N PHE A 145 -13.09 -48.87 -55.14
CA PHE A 145 -13.16 -49.35 -56.54
C PHE A 145 -14.22 -48.73 -57.47
#